data_AF-A0A182T233-F1
#
_entry.id   AF-A0A182T233-F1
#
_cell.length_a   1.000
_cell.length_b   1.000
_cell.length_c   1.000
_cell.angle_alpha   90.00
_cell.angle_beta   90.00
_cell.angle_gamma   90.00
#
_symmetry.space_group_name_H-M   'P 1'
#
loop_
_entity.id
_entity.type
_entity.pdbx_description
1 polymer ?
#
loop_
_entity_poly.entity_id
_entity_poly.type
_entity_poly.pdbx_seq_one_letter_code
_entity_poly.pdbx_strand_id
1 'polypeptide(L)'
;MYMKNSIKYESRASTRSLLVLLVSLLVLGAVDEARALNLVAHISQRGLHGEISFSQHNERQVLIASELETTLQYPEQAWSWGIYQLPVDYTIVDPQERCQIARLGEQL
;
A
#
# COMPACT_ATOMS: atom_id res chain seq x y z
N MET A 1 39.66 -53.43 -18.65
CA MET A 1 40.32 -52.45 -17.77
C MET A 1 39.46 -51.18 -17.80
N TYR A 2 38.55 -51.01 -16.83
CA TYR A 2 37.62 -49.87 -16.78
C TYR A 2 38.12 -48.85 -15.75
N MET A 3 38.50 -47.66 -16.21
CA MET A 3 38.86 -46.54 -15.35
C MET A 3 37.60 -45.86 -14.83
N LYS A 4 37.42 -45.88 -13.50
CA LYS A 4 36.32 -45.21 -12.80
C LYS A 4 36.78 -43.79 -12.45
N ASN A 5 36.48 -42.83 -13.33
CA ASN A 5 36.70 -41.42 -13.03
C ASN A 5 35.74 -40.99 -11.91
N SER A 6 36.29 -40.78 -10.72
CA SER A 6 35.57 -40.20 -9.60
C SER A 6 35.81 -38.70 -9.63
N ILE A 7 34.88 -37.95 -10.24
CA ILE A 7 34.87 -36.49 -10.13
C ILE A 7 34.47 -36.17 -8.69
N LYS A 8 35.45 -35.82 -7.85
CA LYS A 8 35.20 -35.20 -6.55
C LYS A 8 34.62 -33.81 -6.81
N TYR A 9 33.33 -33.64 -6.55
CA TYR A 9 32.71 -32.33 -6.50
C TYR A 9 33.20 -31.64 -5.22
N GLU A 10 34.28 -30.85 -5.31
CA GLU A 10 34.78 -30.06 -4.18
C GLU A 10 33.77 -28.94 -3.89
N SER A 11 32.88 -29.19 -2.94
CA SER A 11 32.02 -28.17 -2.35
C SER A 11 32.88 -27.24 -1.48
N ARG A 12 33.57 -26.29 -2.12
CA ARG A 12 34.18 -25.14 -1.46
C ARG A 12 33.18 -23.98 -1.46
N ALA A 13 32.04 -24.17 -0.81
CA ALA A 13 31.29 -23.03 -0.33
C ALA A 13 32.19 -22.32 0.70
N SER A 14 32.81 -21.21 0.31
CA SER A 14 33.63 -20.39 1.19
C SER A 14 32.81 -20.07 2.45
N THR A 15 33.36 -20.29 3.63
CA THR A 15 32.69 -20.02 4.93
C THR A 15 32.14 -18.60 4.98
N ARG A 16 32.77 -17.65 4.29
CA ARG A 16 32.27 -16.28 4.10
C ARG A 16 30.95 -16.23 3.32
N SER A 17 30.82 -16.99 2.24
CA SER A 17 29.58 -17.08 1.46
C SER A 17 28.44 -17.71 2.24
N LEU A 18 28.73 -18.75 3.03
CA LEU A 18 27.75 -19.39 3.92
C LEU A 18 27.26 -18.43 5.02
N LEU A 19 28.17 -17.66 5.59
CA LEU A 19 27.86 -16.67 6.63
C LEU A 19 27.03 -15.51 6.07
N VAL A 20 27.36 -15.03 4.86
CA VAL A 20 26.55 -14.03 4.15
C VAL A 20 25.14 -14.56 3.88
N LEU A 21 25.02 -15.79 3.38
CA LEU A 21 23.73 -16.43 3.10
C LEU A 21 22.87 -16.57 4.37
N LEU A 22 23.47 -17.00 5.48
CA LEU A 22 22.79 -17.10 6.77
C LEU A 22 22.32 -15.74 7.28
N VAL A 23 23.15 -14.70 7.17
CA VAL A 23 22.77 -13.34 7.54
C VAL A 23 21.64 -12.82 6.66
N SER A 24 21.69 -13.04 5.35
CA SER A 24 20.62 -12.65 4.43
C SER A 24 19.29 -13.34 4.76
N LEU A 25 19.32 -14.65 5.04
CA LEU A 25 18.15 -15.41 5.46
C LEU A 25 17.57 -14.91 6.79
N LEU A 26 18.44 -14.58 7.75
CA LEU A 26 18.03 -14.05 9.05
C LEU A 26 17.38 -12.67 8.91
N VAL A 27 17.93 -11.78 8.07
CA VAL A 27 17.37 -10.46 7.79
C VAL A 27 16.01 -10.58 7.10
N LEU A 28 15.89 -11.46 6.10
CA LEU A 28 14.61 -11.70 5.40
C LEU A 28 13.53 -12.27 6.32
N GLY A 29 13.90 -13.13 7.27
CA GLY A 29 12.98 -13.67 8.28
C GLY A 29 12.59 -12.69 9.39
N ALA A 30 13.28 -11.56 9.53
CA ALA A 30 13.04 -10.55 10.56
C ALA A 30 12.16 -9.38 10.08
N VAL A 31 11.79 -9.34 8.80
CA VAL A 31 10.86 -8.32 8.29
C VAL A 31 9.43 -8.74 8.62
N ASP A 32 8.97 -8.36 9.80
CA ASP A 32 7.59 -8.56 10.24
C ASP A 32 6.81 -7.27 9.93
N GLU A 33 5.89 -7.36 8.97
CA GLU A 33 4.96 -6.32 8.46
C GLU A 33 5.51 -4.92 8.16
N ALA A 34 5.36 -4.49 6.90
CA ALA A 34 5.43 -3.07 6.55
C ALA A 34 4.18 -2.35 7.10
N ARG A 35 4.27 -1.76 8.30
CA ARG A 35 3.20 -0.92 8.87
C ARG A 35 3.14 0.41 8.13
N ALA A 36 2.11 0.60 7.31
CA ALA A 36 1.80 1.90 6.73
C ALA A 36 1.35 2.84 7.86
N LEU A 37 2.25 3.75 8.27
CA LEU A 37 2.00 4.66 9.39
C LEU A 37 1.00 5.77 9.04
N ASN A 38 0.85 6.09 7.75
CA ASN A 38 -0.01 7.15 7.26
C ASN A 38 -0.55 6.83 5.86
N LEU A 39 -1.86 6.95 5.67
CA LEU A 39 -2.57 6.84 4.39
C LEU A 39 -3.23 8.18 4.09
N VAL A 40 -3.05 8.69 2.87
CA VAL A 40 -3.63 9.98 2.46
C VAL A 40 -4.49 9.78 1.22
N ALA A 41 -5.75 10.20 1.31
CA ALA A 41 -6.69 10.23 0.21
C ALA A 41 -6.84 11.66 -0.30
N HIS A 42 -6.49 11.88 -1.56
CA HIS A 42 -6.65 13.18 -2.21
C HIS A 42 -8.03 13.27 -2.88
N ILE A 43 -8.75 14.35 -2.60
CA ILE A 43 -10.07 14.65 -3.14
C ILE A 43 -9.97 15.88 -4.03
N SER A 44 -10.59 15.82 -5.21
CA SER A 44 -10.71 16.96 -6.13
C SER A 44 -11.90 16.76 -7.06
N GLN A 45 -13.11 17.04 -6.56
CA GLN A 45 -14.34 16.86 -7.32
C GLN A 45 -15.48 17.76 -6.82
N ARG A 46 -16.35 18.22 -7.73
CA ARG A 46 -17.59 18.97 -7.44
C ARG A 46 -17.38 20.18 -6.51
N GLY A 47 -16.27 20.89 -6.66
CA GLY A 47 -15.97 22.06 -5.87
C GLY A 47 -15.43 21.78 -4.47
N LEU A 48 -15.07 20.52 -4.16
CA LEU A 48 -14.33 20.15 -2.97
C LEU A 48 -12.94 19.68 -3.37
N HIS A 49 -11.89 20.19 -2.72
CA HIS A 49 -10.54 19.69 -2.88
C HIS A 49 -9.79 19.61 -1.56
N GLY A 50 -8.76 18.78 -1.51
CA GLY A 50 -7.91 18.63 -0.33
C GLY A 50 -7.66 17.17 0.00
N GLU A 51 -7.46 16.88 1.28
CA GLU A 51 -6.93 15.59 1.73
C GLU A 51 -7.66 15.06 2.96
N ILE A 52 -7.80 13.74 3.02
CA ILE A 52 -8.17 13.00 4.24
C ILE A 52 -7.00 12.09 4.58
N SER A 53 -6.41 12.30 5.75
CA SER A 53 -5.27 11.53 6.25
C SER A 53 -5.70 10.57 7.37
N PHE A 54 -5.20 9.34 7.32
CA PHE A 54 -5.42 8.29 8.29
C PHE A 54 -4.07 7.90 8.88
N SER A 55 -3.85 8.19 10.16
CA SER A 55 -2.62 7.80 10.86
C SER A 55 -2.90 6.82 11.98
N GLN A 56 -2.04 5.80 12.12
CA GLN A 56 -2.18 4.83 13.19
C GLN A 56 -1.80 5.48 14.52
N HIS A 57 -2.75 5.55 15.47
CA HIS A 57 -2.49 6.04 16.82
C HIS A 57 -2.02 4.91 17.73
N ASN A 58 -2.66 3.74 17.62
CA ASN A 58 -2.26 2.49 18.27
C ASN A 58 -2.85 1.29 17.52
N GLU A 59 -2.75 0.09 18.09
CA GLU A 59 -3.21 -1.16 17.45
C GLU A 59 -4.72 -1.21 17.14
N ARG A 60 -5.53 -0.35 17.76
CA ARG A 60 -7.01 -0.37 17.60
C ARG A 60 -7.61 0.97 17.20
N GLN A 61 -6.79 2.00 17.04
CA GLN A 61 -7.26 3.36 16.80
C GLN A 61 -6.51 3.99 15.63
N VAL A 62 -7.29 4.61 14.76
CA VAL A 62 -6.83 5.42 13.64
C VAL A 62 -7.29 6.85 13.89
N LEU A 63 -6.37 7.80 13.75
CA LEU A 63 -6.69 9.22 13.72
C LEU A 63 -7.03 9.61 12.29
N ILE A 64 -8.12 10.36 12.14
CA ILE A 64 -8.60 10.85 10.85
C ILE A 64 -8.51 12.38 10.90
N ALA A 65 -7.75 12.96 9.99
CA ALA A 65 -7.64 14.39 9.80
C ALA A 65 -8.13 14.76 8.39
N SER A 66 -8.93 15.82 8.27
CA SER A 66 -9.45 16.30 7.00
C SER A 66 -9.08 17.76 6.79
N GLU A 67 -8.36 18.03 5.71
CA GLU A 67 -8.04 19.37 5.23
C GLU A 67 -8.74 19.55 3.89
N LEU A 68 -10.01 19.96 3.95
CA LEU A 68 -10.88 20.08 2.78
C LEU A 68 -11.30 21.54 2.60
N GLU A 69 -11.20 22.01 1.35
CA GLU A 69 -11.52 23.36 0.95
C GLU A 69 -12.58 23.36 -0.15
N THR A 70 -13.45 24.36 -0.10
CA THR A 70 -14.54 24.55 -1.05
C THR A 70 -14.13 25.56 -2.10
N THR A 71 -14.46 25.31 -3.38
CA THR A 71 -14.24 26.30 -4.43
C THR A 71 -15.26 27.44 -4.32
N LEU A 72 -14.89 28.62 -4.82
CA LEU A 72 -15.74 29.82 -4.83
C LEU A 72 -17.09 29.63 -5.54
N GLN A 73 -17.20 28.63 -6.42
CA GLN A 73 -18.42 28.32 -7.16
C GLN A 73 -19.46 27.58 -6.30
N TYR A 74 -19.03 26.92 -5.22
CA TYR A 74 -19.87 26.09 -4.36
C TYR A 74 -19.54 26.29 -2.87
N PRO A 75 -19.66 27.52 -2.33
CA PRO A 75 -19.16 27.85 -1.00
C PRO A 75 -20.00 27.28 0.16
N GLU A 76 -21.29 26.97 -0.07
CA GLU A 76 -22.21 26.51 0.98
C GLU A 76 -22.78 25.13 0.67
N GLN A 77 -21.93 24.11 0.65
CA GLN A 77 -22.35 22.72 0.47
C GLN A 77 -22.03 21.88 1.71
N ALA A 78 -22.81 20.83 1.91
CA ALA A 78 -22.55 19.78 2.88
C ALA A 78 -22.10 18.53 2.12
N TRP A 79 -21.00 17.94 2.56
CA TRP A 79 -20.46 16.71 1.97
C TRP A 79 -20.44 15.59 2.99
N SER A 80 -20.74 14.38 2.52
CA SER A 80 -20.51 13.14 3.24
C SER A 80 -19.48 12.32 2.47
N TRP A 81 -18.61 11.62 3.19
CA TRP A 81 -17.66 10.68 2.63
C TRP A 81 -17.72 9.35 3.38
N GLY A 82 -17.21 8.30 2.76
CA GLY A 82 -17.18 6.95 3.32
C GLY A 82 -16.04 6.13 2.73
N ILE A 83 -15.66 5.06 3.41
CA ILE A 83 -14.65 4.11 2.94
C ILE A 83 -15.37 3.00 2.18
N TYR A 84 -14.89 2.70 0.98
CA TYR A 84 -15.48 1.69 0.12
C TYR A 84 -14.53 0.52 -0.09
N GLN A 85 -15.11 -0.64 -0.37
CA GLN A 85 -14.37 -1.88 -0.55
C GLN A 85 -13.39 -1.85 -1.72
N LEU A 86 -13.77 -1.23 -2.84
CA LEU A 86 -12.99 -1.25 -4.07
C LEU A 86 -12.29 0.10 -4.31
N PRO A 87 -11.04 0.08 -4.81
CA PRO A 87 -10.32 1.30 -5.13
C PRO A 87 -10.93 2.00 -6.36
N VAL A 88 -10.70 3.31 -6.44
CA VAL A 88 -11.10 4.12 -7.60
C VAL A 88 -10.24 3.76 -8.82
N ASP A 89 -10.90 3.46 -9.95
CA ASP A 89 -10.22 3.22 -11.22
C ASP A 89 -9.94 4.52 -11.96
N TYR A 90 -8.70 5.00 -11.91
CA TYR A 90 -8.25 6.22 -12.58
C TYR A 90 -8.03 6.07 -14.09
N THR A 91 -8.18 4.87 -14.66
CA THR A 91 -8.21 4.71 -16.12
C THR A 91 -9.50 5.27 -16.72
N ILE A 92 -10.55 5.40 -15.91
CA ILE A 92 -11.81 6.05 -16.27
C ILE A 92 -11.64 7.57 -16.14
N VAL A 93 -11.60 8.25 -17.29
CA VAL A 93 -11.38 9.70 -17.36
C VAL A 93 -12.60 10.53 -16.95
N ASP A 94 -13.82 9.99 -17.12
CA ASP A 94 -15.04 10.68 -16.69
C ASP A 94 -15.18 10.59 -15.16
N PRO A 95 -15.12 11.72 -14.44
CA PRO A 95 -15.24 11.73 -12.98
C PRO A 95 -16.63 11.31 -12.47
N GLN A 96 -17.70 11.44 -13.29
CA GLN A 96 -19.02 10.96 -12.91
C GLN A 96 -19.10 9.44 -12.97
N GLU A 97 -18.51 8.84 -14.00
CA GLU A 97 -18.45 7.39 -14.14
C GLU A 97 -17.50 6.74 -13.12
N ARG A 98 -16.32 7.33 -12.94
CA ARG A 98 -15.28 6.83 -12.05
C ARG A 98 -15.75 6.66 -10.61
N CYS A 99 -16.60 7.55 -10.13
CA CYS A 99 -17.08 7.57 -8.74
C CYS A 99 -18.49 6.98 -8.57
N GLN A 100 -18.99 6.20 -9.54
CA GLN A 100 -20.27 5.51 -9.38
C GLN A 100 -20.20 4.45 -8.28
N ILE A 101 -21.16 4.48 -7.35
CA ILE A 101 -21.22 3.56 -6.20
C ILE A 101 -21.16 2.08 -6.64
N ALA A 102 -21.80 1.73 -7.75
CA ALA A 102 -21.78 0.36 -8.30
C ALA A 102 -20.37 -0.17 -8.63
N ARG A 103 -19.38 0.72 -8.81
CA ARG A 103 -17.97 0.37 -9.06
C ARG A 103 -17.12 0.35 -7.79
N LEU A 104 -17.59 0.99 -6.72
CA LEU A 104 -16.88 1.12 -5.44
C LEU A 104 -17.19 -0.06 -4.48
N GLY A 105 -18.23 -0.83 -4.76
CA GLY A 105 -18.65 -1.95 -3.93
C GLY A 105 -19.42 -1.49 -2.69
N GLU A 106 -19.37 -2.28 -1.62
CA GLU A 106 -20.01 -1.94 -0.35
C GLU A 106 -19.23 -0.87 0.42
N GLN A 107 -19.95 -0.06 1.19
CA GLN A 107 -19.35 0.87 2.16
C GLN A 107 -19.01 0.09 3.44
N LEU A 108 -17.81 0.31 3.97
CA LEU A 108 -17.30 -0.31 5.21
C LEU A 108 -17.73 0.44 6.47
#